data_AF-A0A7K0VIY3-F1
#
_entry.id   AF-A0A7K0VIY3-F1
#
_cell.length_a   1.000
_cell.length_b   1.000
_cell.length_c   1.000
_cell.angle_alpha   90.00
_cell.angle_beta   90.00
_cell.angle_gamma   90.00
#
_symmetry.space_group_name_H-M   'P 1'
#
loop_
_entity.id
_entity.type
_entity.pdbx_description
1 polymer ?
#
loop_
_entity_poly.entity_id
_entity_poly.type
_entity_poly.pdbx_seq_one_letter_code
_entity_poly.pdbx_strand_id
1 'polypeptide(L)' 'MQWVETTGKTTEEAKGLALDQLGVAEDDAEFDILEEPKTG' A
#
# COMPACT_ATOMS: atom_id res chain seq x y z
N MET A 1 11.98 6.20 10.01
CA MET A 1 10.65 5.93 9.40
C MET A 1 10.79 4.63 8.64
N GLN A 2 9.90 3.66 8.90
CA GLN A 2 9.93 2.35 8.25
C GLN A 2 8.84 2.36 7.17
N TRP A 3 9.20 2.00 5.95
CA TRP A 3 8.28 1.91 4.80
C TRP A 3 8.22 0.45 4.37
N VAL A 4 7.06 0.03 3.86
CA VAL A 4 6.82 -1.32 3.35
C VAL A 4 6.34 -1.24 1.91
N GLU A 5 6.87 -2.11 1.07
CA GLU A 5 6.48 -2.23 -0.33
C GLU A 5 5.56 -3.44 -0.47
N THR A 6 4.35 -3.21 -0.97
CA THR A 6 3.40 -4.28 -1.25
C THR A 6 2.79 -4.10 -2.64
N THR A 7 2.33 -5.19 -3.21
CA THR A 7 1.71 -5.21 -4.55
C THR A 7 0.41 -6.00 -4.46
N GLY A 8 -0.61 -5.51 -5.13
CA GLY A 8 -1.94 -6.12 -5.17
C GLY A 8 -2.54 -6.01 -6.56
N LYS A 9 -3.69 -6.65 -6.76
CA LYS A 9 -4.45 -6.54 -8.01
C LYS A 9 -5.06 -5.16 -8.19
N THR A 10 -5.32 -4.47 -7.08
CA THR A 10 -5.82 -3.10 -7.04
C THR A 10 -5.00 -2.27 -6.06
N THR A 11 -5.01 -0.97 -6.25
CA THR A 11 -4.34 -0.02 -5.37
C THR A 11 -4.87 -0.09 -3.94
N GLU A 12 -6.18 -0.30 -3.75
CA GLU A 12 -6.81 -0.46 -2.42
C GLU A 12 -6.32 -1.73 -1.71
N GLU A 13 -6.20 -2.86 -2.43
CA GLU A 13 -5.68 -4.10 -1.88
C GLU A 13 -4.22 -3.95 -1.43
N ALA A 14 -3.38 -3.33 -2.27
CA ALA A 14 -1.99 -3.05 -1.92
C ALA A 14 -1.88 -2.12 -0.69
N LYS A 15 -2.65 -1.04 -0.65
CA LYS A 15 -2.67 -0.11 0.49
C LYS A 15 -3.05 -0.81 1.80
N GLY A 16 -4.11 -1.62 1.79
CA GLY A 16 -4.54 -2.38 2.97
C GLY A 16 -3.46 -3.34 3.48
N LEU A 17 -2.77 -4.04 2.56
CA LEU A 17 -1.66 -4.94 2.92
C LEU A 17 -0.46 -4.18 3.49
N ALA A 18 -0.13 -3.01 2.93
CA ALA A 18 0.95 -2.17 3.46
C ALA A 18 0.64 -1.69 4.88
N LEU A 19 -0.61 -1.26 5.14
CA LEU A 19 -1.05 -0.83 6.47
C LEU A 19 -0.99 -1.93 7.50
N ASP A 20 -1.50 -3.11 7.18
CA ASP A 20 -1.51 -4.27 8.07
C ASP A 20 -0.08 -4.69 8.44
N GLN A 21 0.83 -4.62 7.48
CA GLN A 21 2.24 -4.95 7.67
C GLN A 21 3.00 -3.90 8.48
N LEU A 22 2.66 -2.61 8.31
CA LEU A 22 3.23 -1.52 9.08
C LEU A 22 2.58 -1.39 10.48
N GLY A 23 1.38 -1.94 10.67
CA GLY A 23 0.63 -1.91 11.93
C GLY A 23 0.07 -0.54 12.28
N VAL A 24 -0.19 0.30 11.28
CA VAL A 24 -0.70 1.68 11.46
C VAL A 24 -2.06 1.83 10.80
N ALA A 25 -2.82 2.84 11.22
CA ALA A 25 -4.08 3.20 10.58
C ALA A 25 -3.84 3.91 9.24
N GLU A 26 -4.84 3.88 8.35
CA GLU A 26 -4.78 4.56 7.05
C GLU A 26 -4.55 6.07 7.19
N ASP A 27 -5.17 6.70 8.19
CA ASP A 27 -5.03 8.13 8.47
C ASP A 27 -3.65 8.53 9.05
N ASP A 28 -2.89 7.56 9.58
CA ASP A 28 -1.57 7.77 10.17
C ASP A 28 -0.41 7.37 9.23
N ALA A 29 -0.72 6.94 7.99
CA ALA A 29 0.26 6.46 7.02
C ALA A 29 0.35 7.36 5.78
N GLU A 30 1.57 7.56 5.28
CA GLU A 30 1.81 8.13 3.95
C GLU A 30 2.07 7.01 2.93
N PHE A 31 1.45 7.13 1.75
CA PHE A 31 1.59 6.17 0.66
C PHE A 31 2.11 6.87 -0.59
N ASP A 32 3.01 6.19 -1.29
CA ASP A 32 3.49 6.59 -2.61
C ASP A 32 3.19 5.47 -3.61
N ILE A 33 2.55 5.81 -4.74
CA ILE A 33 2.22 4.85 -5.79
C ILE A 33 3.40 4.78 -6.76
N LEU A 34 4.18 3.70 -6.66
CA LEU A 34 5.31 3.46 -7.57
C LEU A 34 4.87 2.91 -8.94
N GLU A 35 3.88 2.01 -8.95
CA GLU A 35 3.34 1.42 -10.19
C GLU A 35 1.82 1.22 -10.09
N GLU A 36 1.08 1.72 -11.09
CA GLU A 36 -0.37 1.51 -11.19
C GLU A 36 -0.67 0.10 -11.73
N PRO A 37 -1.75 -0.55 -11.24
CA PRO A 37 -2.13 -1.88 -11.71
C PRO A 37 -2.40 -1.85 -13.21
N LYS A 38 -1.58 -2.56 -13.99
CA LYS A 38 -1.78 -2.72 -15.43
C LYS A 38 -2.95 -3.67 -15.65
N THR A 39 -4.13 -3.11 -15.92
CA THR A 39 -5.26 -3.88 -16.44
C THR A 39 -4.92 -4.27 -17.88
N GLY A 40 -4.44 -5.51 -18.04
CA GLY A 40 -4.21 -6.14 -19.35
C GLY A 40 -5.49 -6.69 -19.96
#